data_AF-A0A8S9KWB0-F1
#
_entry.id   AF-A0A8S9KWB0-F1
#
_cell.length_a   1.000
_cell.length_b   1.000
_cell.length_c   1.000
_cell.angle_alpha   90.00
_cell.angle_beta   90.00
_cell.angle_gamma   90.00
#
_symmetry.space_group_name_H-M   'P 1'
#
loop_
_entity.id
_entity.type
_entity.pdbx_description
1 polymer ?
#
loop_
_entity_poly.entity_id
_entity_poly.type
_entity_poly.pdbx_seq_one_letter_code
_entity_poly.pdbx_strand_id
1 'polypeptide(L)'
;MVFSSFLRLILLLSLVSSSFSYTTSPSNFTASDQTLRPQEEIQKLKLIRNELLKINKPAVKTIQSSDGDTIDCVPTHRQPAFDHPLLRGQRPM
;
A
#
# COMPACT_ATOMS: atom_id res chain seq x y z
N MET A 1 4.15 48.82 -17.13
CA MET A 1 5.07 48.68 -15.97
C MET A 1 4.48 47.83 -14.85
N VAL A 2 3.23 48.06 -14.44
CA VAL A 2 2.55 47.37 -13.32
C VAL A 2 2.39 45.85 -13.51
N PHE A 3 2.03 45.39 -14.71
CA PHE A 3 1.82 43.95 -15.00
C PHE A 3 3.12 43.13 -14.93
N SER A 4 4.23 43.72 -15.38
CA SER A 4 5.56 43.10 -15.31
C SER A 4 6.04 43.01 -13.86
N SER A 5 5.78 44.04 -13.05
CA SER A 5 6.04 44.02 -11.61
C SER A 5 5.23 42.94 -10.89
N PHE A 6 3.97 42.74 -11.30
CA PHE A 6 3.09 41.70 -10.73
C PHE A 6 3.59 40.28 -11.04
N LEU A 7 4.02 40.05 -12.29
CA LEU A 7 4.60 38.77 -12.71
C LEU A 7 5.91 38.44 -11.98
N ARG A 8 6.77 39.45 -11.76
CA ARG A 8 8.00 39.29 -10.96
C ARG A 8 7.71 39.00 -9.50
N LEU A 9 6.67 39.61 -8.92
CA LEU A 9 6.26 39.35 -7.55
C LEU A 9 5.76 37.90 -7.37
N ILE A 10 4.95 37.40 -8.30
CA ILE A 10 4.46 36.01 -8.29
C ILE A 10 5.63 35.01 -8.41
N LEU A 11 6.61 35.29 -9.28
CA LEU A 11 7.80 34.46 -9.45
C LEU A 11 8.67 34.42 -8.18
N LEU A 12 8.81 35.53 -7.47
CA LEU A 12 9.57 35.57 -6.22
C LEU A 12 8.87 34.78 -5.10
N LEU A 13 7.54 34.86 -5.01
CA LEU A 13 6.75 34.13 -4.02
C LEU A 13 6.81 32.60 -4.24
N SER A 14 6.86 32.12 -5.49
CA SER A 14 6.99 30.70 -5.78
C SER A 14 8.39 30.14 -5.45
N LEU A 15 9.46 30.93 -5.64
CA LEU A 15 10.81 30.51 -5.22
C LEU A 15 10.94 30.42 -3.69
N VAL A 16 10.34 31.34 -2.93
CA VAL A 16 10.41 31.33 -1.46
C VAL A 16 9.65 30.14 -0.86
N SER A 17 8.60 29.67 -1.54
CA SER A 17 7.81 28.50 -1.12
C SER A 17 8.59 27.18 -1.21
N SER A 18 9.62 27.11 -2.06
CA SER A 18 10.46 25.90 -2.22
C SER A 18 11.47 25.72 -1.07
N SER A 19 11.75 26.77 -0.31
CA SER A 19 12.69 26.75 0.82
C SER A 19 12.01 26.54 2.18
N PHE A 20 10.68 26.64 2.25
CA PHE A 20 9.89 26.35 3.46
C PHE A 20 9.52 24.87 3.51
N SER A 21 10.52 24.01 3.74
CA SER A 21 10.22 22.72 4.34
C SER A 21 9.71 22.99 5.75
N TYR A 22 8.42 22.75 6.00
CA TYR A 22 7.86 22.77 7.36
C TYR A 22 8.52 21.65 8.17
N THR A 23 9.66 21.93 8.81
CA THR A 23 10.17 21.10 9.90
C THR A 23 9.53 21.57 11.20
N THR A 24 8.26 21.27 11.39
CA THR A 24 7.69 21.21 12.74
C THR A 24 7.82 19.78 13.23
N SER A 25 8.98 19.47 13.79
CA SER A 25 9.15 18.32 14.69
C SER A 25 9.20 18.84 16.12
N PRO A 26 8.21 18.49 16.94
CA PRO A 26 8.45 18.32 18.35
C PRO A 26 7.87 16.96 18.78
N SER A 27 8.64 15.90 18.59
CA SER A 27 8.62 14.81 19.55
C SER A 27 10.01 14.19 19.59
N ASN A 28 10.54 14.08 20.81
CA ASN A 28 11.76 13.36 21.12
C ASN A 28 11.60 11.89 20.69
N PHE A 29 11.83 11.58 19.42
CA PHE A 29 12.25 10.25 19.06
C PHE A 29 13.75 10.23 19.31
N THR A 30 14.09 9.75 20.51
CA THR A 30 15.34 9.03 20.71
C THR A 30 15.52 8.15 19.48
N ALA A 31 16.73 8.16 18.91
CA ALA A 31 17.12 7.21 17.89
C ALA A 31 16.86 5.80 18.44
N SER A 32 15.66 5.28 18.22
CA SER A 32 15.32 3.93 18.56
C SER A 32 16.13 3.10 17.59
N ASP A 33 17.14 2.44 18.14
CA ASP A 33 17.83 1.33 17.51
C ASP A 33 16.82 0.54 16.67
N GLN A 34 16.85 0.71 15.35
CA GLN A 34 16.26 -0.26 14.44
C GLN A 34 17.22 -1.46 14.41
N THR A 35 17.38 -2.10 15.58
CA THR A 35 17.93 -3.43 15.63
C THR A 35 16.92 -4.30 14.92
N LEU A 36 17.21 -4.68 13.66
CA LEU A 36 16.54 -5.81 13.04
C LEU A 36 16.57 -6.93 14.07
N ARG A 37 15.39 -7.41 14.49
CA ARG A 37 15.27 -8.58 15.35
C ARG A 37 14.87 -9.77 14.48
N PRO A 38 15.83 -10.46 13.82
CA PRO A 38 15.56 -11.58 12.94
C PRO A 38 14.60 -12.61 13.53
N GLN A 39 14.69 -12.88 14.84
CA GLN A 39 13.83 -13.86 15.52
C GLN A 39 12.35 -13.45 15.55
N GLU A 40 12.06 -12.18 15.84
CA GLU A 40 10.69 -11.66 15.87
C GLU A 40 10.09 -11.62 14.46
N GLU A 41 10.87 -11.19 13.46
CA GLU A 41 10.43 -11.20 12.05
C GLU A 41 10.17 -12.62 11.53
N ILE A 42 11.01 -13.60 11.88
CA ILE A 42 10.76 -15.01 11.54
C ILE A 42 9.45 -15.50 12.15
N GLN A 43 9.15 -15.14 13.41
CA GLN A 43 7.89 -15.51 14.05
C GLN A 43 6.69 -14.86 13.36
N LYS A 44 6.77 -13.57 13.03
CA LYS A 44 5.73 -12.87 12.25
C LYS A 44 5.50 -13.54 10.89
N LEU A 45 6.55 -13.86 10.15
CA LEU A 45 6.46 -14.54 8.85
C LEU A 45 5.82 -15.93 8.95
N LYS A 46 6.08 -16.67 10.03
CA LYS A 46 5.42 -17.96 10.29
C LYS A 46 3.91 -17.80 10.48
N LEU A 47 3.49 -16.80 11.27
CA LEU A 47 2.08 -16.49 11.48
C LEU A 47 1.40 -16.09 10.16
N ILE A 48 2.03 -15.22 9.37
CA ILE A 48 1.53 -14.80 8.06
C ILE A 48 1.39 -16.02 7.13
N ARG A 49 2.41 -16.89 7.03
CA ARG A 49 2.32 -18.11 6.21
C ARG A 49 1.17 -19.01 6.63
N ASN A 50 1.01 -19.25 7.92
CA ASN A 50 -0.06 -20.10 8.43
C ASN A 50 -1.44 -19.53 8.11
N GLU A 51 -1.60 -18.21 8.13
CA GLU A 51 -2.86 -17.57 7.75
C GLU A 51 -3.09 -17.60 6.24
N LEU A 52 -2.05 -17.33 5.44
CA LEU A 52 -2.09 -17.46 3.98
C LEU A 52 -2.51 -18.86 3.54
N LEU A 53 -2.03 -19.91 4.21
CA LEU A 53 -2.44 -21.30 3.92
C LEU A 53 -3.92 -21.57 4.18
N LYS A 54 -4.57 -20.84 5.10
CA LYS A 54 -6.01 -21.00 5.37
C LYS A 54 -6.87 -20.24 4.37
N ILE A 55 -6.43 -19.04 3.94
CA ILE A 55 -7.23 -18.18 3.06
C ILE A 55 -7.02 -18.51 1.57
N ASN A 56 -5.82 -18.98 1.20
CA ASN A 56 -5.49 -19.29 -0.18
C ASN A 56 -6.19 -20.58 -0.61
N LYS A 57 -6.76 -20.56 -1.80
CA LYS A 57 -7.51 -21.66 -2.38
C LYS A 57 -6.74 -22.19 -3.59
N PRO A 58 -6.79 -23.51 -3.86
CA PRO A 58 -6.04 -24.08 -4.97
C PRO A 58 -6.56 -23.53 -6.30
N ALA A 59 -5.63 -23.09 -7.15
CA ALA A 59 -5.94 -22.62 -8.49
C ALA A 59 -6.52 -23.76 -9.34
N VAL A 60 -7.57 -23.46 -10.11
CA VAL A 60 -8.12 -24.38 -11.13
C VAL A 60 -7.56 -24.10 -12.51
N LYS A 61 -7.05 -22.87 -12.72
CA LYS A 61 -6.45 -22.42 -13.96
C LYS A 61 -5.50 -21.28 -13.65
N THR A 62 -4.35 -21.28 -14.29
CA THR A 62 -3.42 -20.15 -14.27
C THR A 62 -3.44 -19.51 -15.64
N ILE A 63 -3.59 -18.18 -15.68
CA ILE A 63 -3.50 -17.39 -16.91
C ILE A 63 -2.33 -16.42 -16.78
N GLN A 64 -1.75 -16.03 -17.91
CA GLN A 64 -0.84 -14.90 -17.97
C GLN A 64 -1.54 -13.75 -18.67
N SER A 65 -1.44 -12.56 -18.08
CA SER A 65 -1.86 -11.32 -18.73
C SER A 65 -0.78 -10.81 -19.67
N SER A 66 -1.15 -9.85 -20.53
CA SER A 66 -0.25 -9.29 -21.54
C SER A 66 0.94 -8.50 -20.97
N ASP A 67 0.82 -8.04 -19.72
CA ASP A 67 1.88 -7.37 -18.94
C ASP A 67 2.79 -8.36 -18.20
N GLY A 68 2.50 -9.67 -18.25
CA GLY A 68 3.31 -10.73 -17.66
C GLY A 68 2.88 -11.17 -16.26
N ASP A 69 1.76 -10.64 -15.72
CA ASP A 69 1.26 -11.13 -14.44
C ASP A 69 0.71 -12.56 -14.58
N THR A 70 1.07 -13.39 -13.61
CA THR A 70 0.53 -14.74 -13.48
C THR A 70 -0.66 -14.72 -12.52
N ILE A 71 -1.85 -15.01 -13.04
CA ILE A 71 -3.12 -14.92 -12.30
C ILE A 71 -3.68 -16.33 -12.09
N ASP A 72 -3.71 -16.74 -10.83
CA ASP A 72 -4.32 -18.00 -10.40
C ASP A 72 -5.82 -17.83 -10.19
N CYS A 73 -6.60 -18.49 -11.04
CA CYS A 73 -8.05 -18.45 -11.01
C CYS A 73 -8.59 -19.51 -10.04
N VAL A 74 -9.59 -19.13 -9.23
CA VAL A 74 -10.40 -20.06 -8.42
C VAL A 74 -11.88 -19.89 -8.76
N PRO A 75 -12.74 -20.92 -8.54
CA PRO A 75 -14.17 -20.81 -8.81
C PRO A 75 -14.78 -19.60 -8.12
N THR A 76 -15.70 -18.90 -8.79
CA THR A 76 -16.24 -17.61 -8.33
C THR A 76 -16.83 -17.70 -6.93
N HIS A 77 -17.67 -18.70 -6.66
CA HIS A 77 -18.26 -18.93 -5.33
C HIS A 77 -17.25 -19.29 -4.23
N ARG A 78 -16.00 -19.59 -4.60
CA ARG A 78 -14.88 -19.83 -3.69
C ARG A 78 -13.99 -18.62 -3.56
N GLN A 79 -14.18 -17.51 -4.26
CA GLN A 79 -13.32 -16.34 -4.07
C GLN A 79 -13.43 -15.80 -2.63
N PRO A 80 -12.32 -15.44 -1.96
CA PRO A 80 -12.33 -14.89 -0.60
C PRO A 80 -13.23 -13.67 -0.43
N ALA A 81 -13.48 -12.91 -1.50
CA ALA A 81 -14.38 -11.75 -1.49
C ALA A 81 -15.79 -12.10 -0.96
N PHE A 82 -16.29 -13.32 -1.21
CA PHE A 82 -17.63 -13.75 -0.77
C PHE A 82 -17.71 -14.15 0.71
N ASP A 83 -16.57 -14.20 1.41
CA ASP A 83 -16.53 -14.39 2.86
C ASP A 83 -16.92 -13.08 3.60
N HIS A 84 -17.01 -11.96 2.87
CA HIS A 84 -17.44 -10.67 3.40
C HIS A 84 -18.90 -10.72 3.92
N PRO A 85 -19.20 -10.20 5.13
CA PRO A 85 -20.53 -10.30 5.74
C PRO A 85 -21.68 -9.82 4.85
N LEU A 86 -21.45 -8.72 4.11
CA LEU A 86 -22.46 -8.14 3.22
C LEU A 86 -22.70 -8.95 1.93
N LEU A 87 -21.78 -9.85 1.57
CA LEU A 87 -21.87 -10.68 0.36
C LEU A 87 -22.31 -12.12 0.69
N ARG A 88 -22.61 -12.42 1.95
CA ARG A 88 -23.10 -13.74 2.37
C ARG A 88 -24.43 -14.06 1.68
N GLY A 89 -24.48 -15.21 1.01
CA GLY A 89 -25.66 -15.67 0.28
C GLY A 89 -25.78 -15.13 -1.15
N GLN A 90 -24.98 -14.12 -1.51
CA GLN A 90 -24.88 -13.62 -2.89
C GLN A 90 -23.74 -14.35 -3.60
N ARG A 91 -24.00 -15.59 -4.02
CA ARG A 91 -23.04 -16.32 -4.85
C ARG A 91 -23.23 -15.91 -6.31
N PRO A 92 -22.19 -15.39 -7.00
CA PRO A 92 -22.26 -15.23 -8.43
C PRO A 92 -22.31 -16.60 -9.08
N MET A 93 -23.05 -16.69 -10.19
CA MET A 93 -23.14 -17.90 -11.00
C MET A 93 -21.80 -18.24 -11.66
#